data_AF-A0A1Q3MNW9-F1
#
_entry.id   AF-A0A1Q3MNW9-F1
#
_cell.length_a   1.000
_cell.length_b   1.000
_cell.length_c   1.000
_cell.angle_alpha   90.00
_cell.angle_beta   90.00
_cell.angle_gamma   90.00
#
_symmetry.space_group_name_H-M   'P 1'
#
loop_
_entity.id
_entity.type
_entity.pdbx_description
1 polymer ?
#
loop_
_entity_poly.entity_id
_entity_poly.type
_entity_poly.pdbx_seq_one_letter_code
_entity_poly.pdbx_strand_id
1 'polypeptide(L)'
;MIYLVPLLTAPLAQNVDAEYKIVRVERTEVFAGKLGRLVNETLTVERDGATYTVKLNGRHTAIHGHHTYREGDSIRLRGSIHDNQIDAR
;
A
#
# COMPACT_ATOMS: atom_id res chain seq x y z
N MET A 1 -19.04 -20.47 38.74
CA MET A 1 -17.72 -20.47 38.07
C MET A 1 -17.94 -19.92 36.67
N ILE A 2 -17.69 -18.63 36.46
CA ILE A 2 -17.93 -17.96 35.16
C ILE A 2 -16.61 -18.05 34.38
N TYR A 3 -16.61 -18.77 33.27
CA TYR A 3 -15.46 -18.85 32.37
C TYR A 3 -15.41 -17.58 31.52
N LEU A 4 -14.37 -16.77 31.75
CA LEU A 4 -14.04 -15.62 30.93
C LEU A 4 -13.42 -16.13 29.62
N VAL A 5 -14.18 -16.13 28.53
CA VAL A 5 -13.67 -16.44 27.19
C VAL A 5 -12.85 -15.23 26.71
N PRO A 6 -11.57 -15.39 26.33
CA PRO A 6 -10.82 -14.30 25.72
C PRO A 6 -11.41 -14.03 24.33
N LEU A 7 -11.96 -12.83 24.14
CA LEU A 7 -12.28 -12.29 22.83
C LEU A 7 -10.98 -12.21 22.02
N LEU A 8 -10.77 -13.21 21.16
CA LEU A 8 -9.80 -13.14 20.06
C LEU A 8 -10.21 -11.95 19.19
N THR A 9 -9.54 -10.82 19.42
CA THR A 9 -9.67 -9.61 18.61
C THR A 9 -9.14 -9.97 17.23
N ALA A 10 -10.05 -10.23 16.29
CA ALA A 10 -9.69 -10.30 14.88
C ALA A 10 -9.00 -8.97 14.50
N PRO A 11 -7.92 -8.98 13.70
CA PRO A 11 -7.33 -7.75 13.21
C PRO A 11 -8.39 -7.04 12.36
N LEU A 12 -9.03 -6.03 12.95
CA LEU A 12 -9.96 -5.15 12.26
C LEU A 12 -9.18 -4.49 11.14
N ALA A 13 -9.66 -4.65 9.90
CA ALA A 13 -9.20 -3.85 8.79
C ALA A 13 -9.31 -2.37 9.19
N GLN A 14 -8.17 -1.74 9.46
CA GLN A 14 -8.13 -0.36 9.87
C GLN A 14 -8.27 0.48 8.61
N ASN A 15 -9.39 1.20 8.50
CA ASN A 15 -9.50 2.27 7.53
C ASN A 15 -8.49 3.35 7.93
N VAL A 16 -7.53 3.60 7.06
CA VAL A 16 -6.47 4.59 7.26
C VAL A 16 -6.68 5.74 6.29
N ASP A 17 -6.51 6.95 6.80
CA ASP A 17 -6.37 8.18 6.03
C ASP A 17 -5.25 8.98 6.70
N ALA A 18 -4.02 8.79 6.23
CA ALA A 18 -2.85 9.35 6.88
C ALA A 18 -1.68 9.52 5.95
N GLU A 19 -0.72 10.33 6.40
CA GLU A 19 0.55 10.56 5.72
C GLU A 19 1.58 9.49 6.12
N TYR A 20 2.25 8.93 5.12
CA TYR A 20 3.28 7.91 5.26
C TYR A 20 4.53 8.34 4.52
N LYS A 21 5.70 7.99 5.06
CA LYS A 21 6.98 8.24 4.39
C LYS A 21 7.32 7.05 3.50
N ILE A 22 7.63 7.29 2.24
CA ILE A 22 8.11 6.25 1.33
C ILE A 22 9.56 5.95 1.68
N VAL A 23 9.83 4.73 2.13
CA VAL A 23 11.19 4.27 2.46
C VAL A 23 11.81 3.48 1.32
N ARG A 24 10.99 2.88 0.44
CA ARG A 24 11.47 2.14 -0.72
C ARG A 24 10.44 2.16 -1.84
N VAL A 25 10.92 2.23 -3.09
CA VAL A 25 10.09 2.13 -4.29
C VAL A 25 10.63 1.02 -5.19
N GLU A 26 9.81 0.01 -5.45
CA GLU A 26 10.14 -1.09 -6.35
C GLU A 26 9.21 -1.07 -7.56
N ARG A 27 9.78 -0.79 -8.73
CA ARG A 27 9.04 -0.76 -10.00
C ARG A 27 9.43 -1.96 -10.85
N THR A 28 8.42 -2.75 -11.23
CA THR A 28 8.57 -3.89 -12.13
C THR A 28 7.73 -3.67 -13.36
N GLU A 29 8.38 -3.57 -14.52
CA GLU A 29 7.71 -3.55 -15.81
C GLU A 29 7.59 -4.98 -16.36
N VAL A 30 6.37 -5.44 -16.58
CA VAL A 30 6.08 -6.74 -17.17
C VAL A 30 5.43 -6.52 -18.53
N PHE A 31 6.00 -7.11 -19.57
CA PHE A 31 5.39 -7.08 -20.89
C PHE A 31 4.20 -8.05 -20.96
N ALA A 32 2.98 -7.53 -21.06
CA ALA A 32 1.74 -8.30 -21.07
C ALA A 32 1.24 -8.59 -22.50
N GLY A 33 2.15 -8.70 -23.48
CA GLY A 33 1.81 -9.01 -24.86
C GLY A 33 0.94 -7.94 -25.51
N LYS A 34 -0.27 -8.32 -25.95
CA LYS A 34 -1.23 -7.43 -26.65
C LYS A 34 -1.75 -6.27 -25.79
N LEU A 35 -1.65 -6.37 -24.47
CA LEU A 35 -2.08 -5.33 -23.52
C LEU A 35 -0.99 -4.26 -23.28
N GLY A 36 0.19 -4.40 -23.89
CA GLY A 36 1.31 -3.49 -23.72
C GLY A 36 2.13 -3.77 -22.47
N ARG A 37 2.77 -2.73 -21.92
CA ARG A 37 3.58 -2.83 -20.70
C ARG A 37 2.67 -2.65 -19.49
N LEU A 38 2.66 -3.65 -18.62
CA LEU A 38 2.11 -3.55 -17.29
C LEU A 38 3.20 -3.00 -16.37
N VAL A 39 2.95 -1.86 -15.73
CA VAL A 39 3.84 -1.35 -14.70
C VAL A 39 3.22 -1.70 -13.35
N ASN A 40 3.93 -2.52 -12.58
CA ASN A 40 3.60 -2.78 -11.19
C ASN A 40 4.55 -1.98 -10.33
N GLU A 41 4.01 -1.21 -9.40
CA GLU A 41 4.81 -0.44 -8.47
C GLU A 41 4.47 -0.85 -7.05
N THR A 42 5.48 -1.20 -6.28
CA THR A 42 5.37 -1.55 -4.86
C THR A 42 6.08 -0.48 -4.06
N LEU A 43 5.34 0.18 -3.19
CA LEU A 43 5.90 1.17 -2.27
C LEU A 43 6.01 0.52 -0.89
N THR A 44 7.18 0.60 -0.29
CA THR A 44 7.32 0.37 1.14
C THR A 44 7.22 1.72 1.82
N VAL A 45 6.25 1.86 2.72
CA VAL A 45 5.99 3.10 3.44
C VAL A 45 6.11 2.88 4.94
N GLU A 46 6.55 3.89 5.66
CA GLU A 46 6.74 3.85 7.11
C GLU A 46 5.94 4.97 7.76
N ARG A 47 5.32 4.64 8.90
CA ARG A 47 4.66 5.60 9.78
C ARG A 47 4.72 5.09 11.21
N ASP A 48 5.07 5.99 12.14
CA ASP A 48 5.11 5.70 13.58
C ASP A 48 5.95 4.44 13.94
N GLY A 49 7.01 4.18 13.16
CA GLY A 49 7.87 2.99 13.30
C GLY A 49 7.28 1.69 12.76
N ALA A 50 6.08 1.71 12.19
CA ALA A 50 5.48 0.59 11.49
C ALA A 50 5.69 0.70 9.98
N THR A 51 6.12 -0.40 9.36
CA THR A 51 6.35 -0.50 7.92
C THR A 51 5.18 -1.20 7.25
N TYR A 52 4.70 -0.64 6.15
CA TYR A 52 3.59 -1.14 5.35
C TYR A 52 4.00 -1.26 3.89
N THR A 53 3.39 -2.22 3.20
CA THR A 53 3.59 -2.41 1.76
C THR A 53 2.35 -1.95 1.00
N VAL A 54 2.51 -1.10 0.01
CA VAL A 54 1.44 -0.61 -0.87
C VAL A 54 1.69 -1.17 -2.26
N LYS A 55 0.76 -1.98 -2.77
CA LYS A 55 0.87 -2.55 -4.11
C LYS A 55 -0.02 -1.75 -5.06
N LEU A 56 0.60 -1.02 -5.98
CA LEU A 56 -0.06 -0.30 -7.04
C LEU A 56 -0.06 -1.20 -8.29
N ASN A 57 -1.09 -2.04 -8.39
CA ASN A 57 -1.25 -2.97 -9.50
C ASN A 57 -2.12 -2.35 -10.61
N GLY A 58 -1.62 -2.35 -11.85
CA GLY A 58 -2.47 -2.43 -13.04
C GLY A 58 -3.34 -1.23 -13.41
N ARG A 59 -3.17 -0.05 -12.80
CA ARG A 59 -3.88 1.16 -13.26
C ARG A 59 -2.98 2.39 -13.22
N HIS A 60 -2.68 2.89 -14.41
CA HIS A 60 -2.32 4.30 -14.64
C HIS A 60 -1.01 4.81 -14.02
N THR A 61 0.15 4.28 -14.41
CA THR A 61 1.37 5.12 -14.42
C THR A 61 1.40 6.13 -15.59
N ALA A 62 0.37 6.11 -16.45
CA ALA A 62 0.27 6.96 -17.65
C ALA A 62 -0.98 7.85 -17.74
N ILE A 63 -1.75 8.08 -16.66
CA ILE A 63 -2.87 9.03 -16.71
C ILE A 63 -2.66 10.17 -15.72
N HIS A 64 -2.39 11.35 -16.29
CA HIS A 64 -2.37 12.68 -15.71
C HIS A 64 -1.27 12.98 -14.68
N GLY A 65 -0.12 13.41 -15.21
CA GLY A 65 0.87 14.19 -14.46
C GLY A 65 1.79 13.36 -13.60
N HIS A 66 2.92 12.90 -14.17
CA HIS A 66 4.27 12.91 -13.60
C HIS A 66 4.51 12.70 -12.08
N HIS A 67 3.64 12.01 -11.33
CA HIS A 67 3.93 11.64 -9.95
C HIS A 67 4.71 10.33 -9.95
N THR A 68 6.03 10.43 -10.14
CA THR A 68 6.95 9.35 -9.80
C THR A 68 7.17 9.41 -8.30
N TYR A 69 6.69 8.42 -7.55
CA TYR A 69 7.02 8.30 -6.14
C TYR A 69 8.51 8.07 -5.97
N ARG A 70 9.13 8.76 -5.02
CA ARG A 70 10.55 8.61 -4.71
C ARG A 70 10.72 8.22 -3.25
N GLU A 71 11.84 7.56 -2.98
CA GLU A 71 12.26 7.31 -1.62
C GLU A 71 12.52 8.63 -0.89
N GLY A 72 11.99 8.76 0.31
CA GLY A 72 12.02 9.98 1.11
C GLY A 72 10.80 10.87 0.95
N ASP A 73 9.96 10.67 -0.07
CA ASP A 73 8.72 11.44 -0.23
C ASP A 73 7.68 11.03 0.82
N SER A 74 6.79 11.97 1.15
CA SER A 74 5.58 11.67 1.92
C SER A 74 4.37 11.51 1.00
N ILE A 75 3.56 10.50 1.26
CA ILE A 75 2.32 10.23 0.55
C ILE A 75 1.16 10.07 1.52
N ARG A 76 0.03 10.72 1.23
CA ARG A 76 -1.21 10.47 1.97
C ARG A 76 -1.94 9.29 1.35
N LEU A 77 -2.09 8.21 2.11
CA LEU A 77 -2.79 7.02 1.67
C LEU A 77 -4.13 6.94 2.38
N ARG A 78 -5.17 6.68 1.58
CA ARG A 78 -6.51 6.39 2.07
C ARG A 78 -6.92 4.99 1.64
N GLY A 79 -7.25 4.13 2.59
CA GLY A 79 -7.50 2.73 2.28
C GLY A 79 -7.75 1.86 3.51
N SER A 80 -7.71 0.56 3.31
CA SER A 80 -7.78 -0.42 4.39
C SER A 80 -6.43 -1.12 4.55
N ILE A 81 -5.97 -1.29 5.79
CA ILE A 81 -4.79 -2.10 6.08
C ILE A 81 -5.21 -3.54 6.38
N HIS A 82 -4.65 -4.48 5.61
CA HIS A 82 -4.80 -5.91 5.80
C HIS A 82 -3.41 -6.54 5.82
N ASP A 83 -3.02 -7.20 6.92
CA ASP A 83 -1.77 -7.98 7.01
C ASP A 83 -0.52 -7.18 6.55
N ASN A 84 -0.34 -5.97 7.11
CA ASN A 84 0.70 -5.00 6.74
C ASN A 84 0.70 -4.54 5.27
N GLN A 85 -0.36 -4.81 4.51
CA GLN A 85 -0.58 -4.29 3.17
C GLN A 85 -1.65 -3.19 3.20
N ILE A 86 -1.39 -2.05 2.56
CA ILE A 86 -2.38 -0.98 2.38
C ILE A 86 -3.03 -1.18 1.01
N ASP A 87 -4.33 -1.45 0.99
CA ASP A 87 -5.15 -1.37 -0.21
C ASP A 87 -5.66 0.06 -0.35
N ALA A 88 -4.91 0.87 -1.08
CA ALA A 88 -5.26 2.27 -1.35
C ALA A 88 -6.34 2.33 -2.44
N ARG A 89 -7.43 3.06 -2.18
CA ARG A 89 -8.55 3.25 -3.12
C ARG A 89 -8.46 4.58 -3.87
#